data_AF-A0A7W4IYY2-F1
#
_entry.id   AF-A0A7W4IYY2-F1
#
_cell.length_a   1.000
_cell.length_b   1.000
_cell.length_c   1.000
_cell.angle_alpha   90.00
_cell.angle_beta   90.00
_cell.angle_gamma   90.00
#
_symmetry.space_group_name_H-M   'P 1'
#
loop_
_entity.id
_entity.type
_entity.pdbx_description
1 polymer ?
#
loop_
_entity_poly.entity_id
_entity_poly.type
_entity_poly.pdbx_seq_one_letter_code
_entity_poly.pdbx_strand_id
1 'polypeptide(L)'
;MCFAGRSNPRGIIFWSACLLLSAIGPAMAAEDCPVPGAPEMTCIASGSIPVGRPPYAHDDSRAGYAVGDLWQAGGQVWHAVSVQPDAARWDPVPVVRPGDPFGIHTVFAGGTMRMIANYTGPALDIAMTVSGRVLQRTIAIRPDGHFDAPALEVALATRDNGTAVLVTRIYDQSGHHHDLTAIPGHAAAHIGAVRIAGHDVISWGERNGPGGFSIPADMALPRDGFFFGTTGMVASSNSASGAYPVLATFGQGGQAVRIFTGSYTLDGFVHLGDANNPDQRSGFVLPSSPVAFGIGSGPNGYRLVSSRAIVAHPSVIRSGTLSGGFIGYGGEADAWVAQGRGTALYTGIVIADAAPSDDMLLAFQASAAADNHDLPQQRTVFVAIGDSRTEGYQLADGGNWPVLMQRMARYHSYNFAVSGATTRQMLAALPAAGAAASGAARRVAVVFGGFNDHLEQSNIPADETVAKLATIVKTLKGFGFTVALMAEANTSGPRRVAIADALRRGRIAADLVIDPFAAGQKLFNVEDRRYWQADDTHPTDAGAAMLADVVWAHVRPLLSPVEHH
;
A
#
# COMPACT_ATOMS: atom_id res chain seq x y z
N MET A 1 -1.16 48.83 -29.06
CA MET A 1 -1.51 50.27 -29.01
C MET A 1 -0.25 51.05 -28.67
N CYS A 2 0.17 51.97 -29.55
CA CYS A 2 1.34 52.83 -29.36
C CYS A 2 0.95 54.14 -28.66
N PHE A 3 1.73 54.56 -27.66
CA PHE A 3 1.97 55.96 -27.28
C PHE A 3 3.43 56.00 -26.75
N ALA A 4 4.41 56.58 -27.44
CA ALA A 4 4.67 58.00 -27.71
C ALA A 4 4.95 58.79 -26.42
N GLY A 5 6.23 59.03 -26.14
CA GLY A 5 6.71 59.74 -24.95
C GLY A 5 6.73 61.26 -25.09
N ARG A 6 6.75 61.94 -23.94
CA ARG A 6 7.29 63.30 -23.77
C ARG A 6 8.09 63.40 -22.47
N SER A 7 9.29 63.94 -22.63
CA SER A 7 10.31 64.26 -21.64
C SER A 7 9.99 65.54 -20.86
N ASN A 8 10.34 65.57 -19.57
CA ASN A 8 10.85 66.80 -18.92
C ASN A 8 11.90 66.41 -17.84
N PRO A 9 12.97 67.21 -17.65
CA PRO A 9 14.20 66.81 -16.99
C PRO A 9 14.22 67.19 -15.50
N ARG A 10 15.12 66.55 -14.75
CA ARG A 10 15.37 66.68 -13.30
C ARG A 10 14.51 65.76 -12.45
N GLY A 11 14.94 64.52 -12.37
CA GLY A 11 14.53 63.57 -11.35
C GLY A 11 15.60 62.50 -11.24
N ILE A 12 16.24 62.44 -10.08
CA ILE A 12 17.20 61.41 -9.69
C ILE A 12 16.57 60.04 -9.98
N ILE A 13 17.19 59.25 -10.86
CA ILE A 13 16.76 57.87 -11.14
C ILE A 13 17.20 57.02 -9.95
N PHE A 14 16.30 56.83 -8.98
CA PHE A 14 16.34 55.68 -8.10
C PHE A 14 16.07 54.44 -8.97
N TRP A 15 17.08 53.59 -9.14
CA TRP A 15 16.87 52.22 -9.59
C TRP A 15 16.17 51.48 -8.44
N SER A 16 14.83 51.55 -8.40
CA SER A 16 14.05 50.54 -7.71
C SER A 16 14.18 49.26 -8.52
N ALA A 17 15.20 48.47 -8.19
CA ALA A 17 15.20 47.06 -8.51
C ALA A 17 13.97 46.46 -7.83
N CYS A 18 12.91 46.21 -8.61
CA CYS A 18 11.90 45.22 -8.24
C CYS A 18 12.61 43.86 -8.23
N LEU A 19 13.30 43.58 -7.12
CA LEU A 19 13.50 42.23 -6.65
C LEU A 19 12.11 41.66 -6.43
N LEU A 20 11.58 41.02 -7.48
CA LEU A 20 10.66 39.91 -7.31
C LEU A 20 11.43 38.85 -6.53
N LEU A 21 11.44 39.00 -5.20
CA LEU A 21 11.59 37.89 -4.28
C LEU A 21 10.41 36.98 -4.58
N SER A 22 10.60 36.12 -5.58
CA SER A 22 9.90 34.85 -5.62
C SER A 22 10.28 34.20 -4.30
N ALA A 23 9.37 34.25 -3.32
CA ALA A 23 9.44 33.41 -2.16
C ALA A 23 9.29 31.98 -2.68
N ILE A 24 10.39 31.42 -3.16
CA ILE A 24 10.60 29.99 -3.20
C ILE A 24 10.54 29.61 -1.72
N GLY A 25 9.33 29.24 -1.25
CA GLY A 25 9.20 28.56 0.02
C GLY A 25 10.20 27.39 0.03
N PRO A 26 10.75 27.01 1.18
CA PRO A 26 11.68 25.89 1.23
C PRO A 26 11.01 24.73 0.50
N ALA A 27 11.67 24.25 -0.56
CA ALA A 27 11.28 23.03 -1.22
C ALA A 27 11.29 21.96 -0.13
N MET A 28 10.11 21.55 0.33
CA MET A 28 9.97 20.57 1.40
C MET A 28 10.45 19.23 0.85
N ALA A 29 11.73 18.96 1.10
CA ALA A 29 12.36 17.70 0.81
C ALA A 29 11.81 16.62 1.75
N ALA A 30 12.06 15.36 1.40
CA ALA A 30 11.73 14.15 2.13
C ALA A 30 12.36 14.03 3.54
N GLU A 31 12.14 14.99 4.43
CA GLU A 31 13.10 15.29 5.51
C GLU A 31 13.29 14.22 6.60
N ASP A 32 12.37 13.30 6.85
CA ASP A 32 12.48 12.45 8.04
C ASP A 32 12.64 10.94 7.76
N CYS A 33 13.24 10.54 6.63
CA CYS A 33 13.63 9.14 6.42
C CYS A 33 15.14 8.99 6.13
N PRO A 34 15.93 8.28 6.98
CA PRO A 34 15.55 7.71 8.28
C PRO A 34 15.41 8.78 9.36
N VAL A 35 14.47 8.61 10.30
CA VAL A 35 14.32 9.47 11.48
C VAL A 35 15.53 9.28 12.41
N PRO A 36 16.34 10.32 12.69
CA PRO A 36 17.44 10.21 13.64
C PRO A 36 16.93 9.80 15.04
N GLY A 37 17.51 8.75 15.63
CA GLY A 37 17.16 8.31 16.99
C GLY A 37 15.96 7.35 17.10
N ALA A 38 15.32 6.96 15.99
CA ALA A 38 14.24 5.97 15.97
C ALA A 38 14.61 4.72 15.15
N PRO A 39 15.58 3.89 15.61
CA PRO A 39 16.10 2.76 14.83
C PRO A 39 15.07 1.64 14.59
N GLU A 40 13.99 1.59 15.37
CA GLU A 40 12.92 0.60 15.24
C GLU A 40 11.86 1.01 14.20
N MET A 41 11.83 2.27 13.75
CA MET A 41 10.82 2.77 12.81
C MET A 41 11.13 2.37 11.37
N THR A 42 10.11 1.89 10.66
CA THR A 42 10.13 1.72 9.20
C THR A 42 9.75 3.02 8.50
N CYS A 43 10.67 3.62 7.76
CA CYS A 43 10.40 4.87 7.03
C CYS A 43 10.46 4.66 5.52
N ILE A 44 9.30 4.72 4.86
CA ILE A 44 9.17 4.61 3.41
C ILE A 44 9.18 6.04 2.85
N ALA A 45 10.36 6.51 2.43
CA ALA A 45 10.60 7.89 1.98
C ALA A 45 9.73 8.27 0.80
N SER A 46 9.19 9.50 0.74
CA SER A 46 8.44 10.05 -0.41
C SER A 46 9.20 9.94 -1.75
N GLY A 47 10.53 9.79 -1.69
CA GLY A 47 11.44 9.67 -2.83
C GLY A 47 12.37 10.89 -2.85
N SER A 48 13.58 10.72 -3.40
CA SER A 48 14.42 11.87 -3.74
C SER A 48 13.71 12.66 -4.84
N ILE A 49 13.16 13.83 -4.51
CA ILE A 49 12.79 14.85 -5.50
C ILE A 49 14.05 15.11 -6.36
N PRO A 50 13.99 15.09 -7.71
CA PRO A 50 12.85 15.52 -8.51
C PRO A 50 12.41 14.54 -9.62
N VAL A 51 11.10 14.44 -9.80
CA VAL A 51 10.57 14.99 -11.04
C VAL A 51 9.50 15.99 -10.65
N GLY A 52 9.94 17.14 -10.12
CA GLY A 52 9.15 18.39 -10.08
C GLY A 52 8.81 18.92 -11.49
N ARG A 53 8.81 18.03 -12.47
CA ARG A 53 8.52 18.28 -13.87
C ARG A 53 7.03 18.02 -14.04
N PRO A 54 6.25 19.04 -14.42
CA PRO A 54 4.90 18.85 -14.92
C PRO A 54 4.88 17.90 -16.12
N PRO A 55 3.78 17.19 -16.40
CA PRO A 55 3.69 16.37 -17.60
C PRO A 55 3.83 17.20 -18.87
N TYR A 56 4.34 16.61 -19.95
CA TYR A 56 4.43 17.23 -21.28
C TYR A 56 3.98 16.26 -22.39
N ALA A 57 4.05 16.70 -23.64
CA ALA A 57 3.45 16.00 -24.78
C ALA A 57 3.95 14.56 -25.03
N HIS A 58 5.14 14.17 -24.55
CA HIS A 58 5.66 12.80 -24.70
C HIS A 58 5.34 11.89 -23.51
N ASP A 59 4.70 12.41 -22.46
CA ASP A 59 4.09 11.59 -21.41
C ASP A 59 2.77 11.00 -21.97
N ASP A 60 2.92 10.13 -22.96
CA ASP A 60 1.87 9.61 -23.84
C ASP A 60 1.74 8.08 -23.77
N SER A 61 0.93 7.49 -24.66
CA SER A 61 0.69 6.04 -24.70
C SER A 61 1.95 5.19 -24.92
N ARG A 62 2.99 5.73 -25.57
CA ARG A 62 4.27 5.01 -25.79
C ARG A 62 5.11 4.97 -24.52
N ALA A 63 4.94 5.96 -23.64
CA ALA A 63 5.52 5.94 -22.29
C ALA A 63 4.67 5.11 -21.30
N GLY A 64 3.56 4.52 -21.76
CA GLY A 64 2.69 3.66 -20.96
C GLY A 64 1.59 4.40 -20.19
N TYR A 65 1.28 5.65 -20.58
CA TYR A 65 0.17 6.40 -19.99
C TYR A 65 -1.16 6.12 -20.69
N ALA A 66 -2.24 6.13 -19.93
CA ALA A 66 -3.62 6.01 -20.37
C ALA A 66 -4.43 7.26 -20.00
N VAL A 67 -5.56 7.48 -20.67
CA VAL A 67 -6.52 8.52 -20.27
C VAL A 67 -7.00 8.23 -18.84
N GLY A 68 -7.02 9.25 -17.99
CA GLY A 68 -7.36 9.17 -16.57
C GLY A 68 -6.15 8.98 -15.65
N ASP A 69 -4.97 8.65 -16.18
CA ASP A 69 -3.76 8.55 -15.36
C ASP A 69 -3.45 9.88 -14.67
N LEU A 70 -2.91 9.79 -13.45
CA LEU A 70 -2.49 10.95 -12.67
C LEU A 70 -0.99 11.20 -12.76
N TRP A 71 -0.63 12.49 -12.69
CA TRP A 71 0.73 12.97 -12.54
C TRP A 71 0.81 13.92 -11.35
N GLN A 72 1.77 13.73 -10.46
CA GLN A 72 2.02 14.65 -9.35
C GLN A 72 3.43 15.26 -9.46
N ALA A 73 3.51 16.58 -9.30
CA ALA A 73 4.79 17.30 -9.24
C ALA A 73 4.63 18.59 -8.41
N GLY A 74 5.43 18.73 -7.35
CA GLY A 74 5.46 19.95 -6.54
C GLY A 74 4.12 20.30 -5.86
N GLY A 75 3.32 19.29 -5.50
CA GLY A 75 2.00 19.47 -4.90
C GLY A 75 0.88 19.79 -5.90
N GLN A 76 1.21 19.99 -7.18
CA GLN A 76 0.23 20.07 -8.26
C GLN A 76 -0.03 18.67 -8.83
N VAL A 77 -1.27 18.45 -9.27
CA VAL A 77 -1.70 17.20 -9.88
C VAL A 77 -2.35 17.49 -11.23
N TRP A 78 -2.09 16.62 -12.20
CA TRP A 78 -2.71 16.62 -13.51
C TRP A 78 -3.32 15.25 -13.79
N HIS A 79 -4.29 15.23 -14.69
CA HIS A 79 -4.84 14.00 -15.23
C HIS A 79 -4.71 13.97 -16.75
N ALA A 80 -4.41 12.80 -17.30
CA ALA A 80 -4.29 12.60 -18.72
C ALA A 80 -5.69 12.63 -19.36
N VAL A 81 -5.94 13.61 -20.22
CA VAL A 81 -7.21 13.73 -20.97
C VAL A 81 -7.06 13.23 -22.41
N SER A 82 -5.83 13.15 -22.90
CA SER A 82 -5.45 12.52 -24.16
C SER A 82 -4.02 12.00 -24.04
N VAL A 83 -3.75 10.81 -24.56
CA VAL A 83 -2.42 10.18 -24.55
C VAL A 83 -1.92 9.87 -25.96
N GLN A 84 -2.31 10.68 -26.94
CA GLN A 84 -1.86 10.52 -28.33
C GLN A 84 -0.32 10.62 -28.42
N PRO A 85 0.34 9.78 -29.24
CA PRO A 85 1.78 9.83 -29.42
C PRO A 85 2.30 11.23 -29.76
N ASP A 86 3.31 11.70 -29.03
CA ASP A 86 3.95 13.03 -29.10
C ASP A 86 2.99 14.22 -28.88
N ALA A 87 1.76 13.97 -28.44
CA ALA A 87 0.70 14.96 -28.33
C ALA A 87 -0.23 14.69 -27.13
N ALA A 88 0.32 14.17 -26.03
CA ALA A 88 -0.43 14.01 -24.79
C ALA A 88 -0.92 15.36 -24.27
N ARG A 89 -2.15 15.37 -23.75
CA ARG A 89 -2.75 16.52 -23.07
C ARG A 89 -3.06 16.13 -21.64
N TRP A 90 -2.63 16.98 -20.73
CA TRP A 90 -2.77 16.82 -19.30
C TRP A 90 -3.42 18.07 -18.74
N ASP A 91 -4.58 17.91 -18.12
CA ASP A 91 -5.32 19.03 -17.55
C ASP A 91 -5.10 19.02 -16.02
N PRO A 92 -4.90 20.20 -15.38
CA PRO A 92 -4.68 20.28 -13.94
C PRO A 92 -5.94 19.85 -13.18
N VAL A 93 -5.74 19.15 -12.07
CA VAL A 93 -6.81 18.74 -11.16
C VAL A 93 -6.73 19.59 -9.89
N PRO A 94 -7.82 20.24 -9.47
CA PRO A 94 -7.87 20.91 -8.18
C PRO A 94 -7.59 19.93 -7.04
N VAL A 95 -6.64 20.27 -6.18
CA VAL A 95 -6.27 19.50 -5.00
C VAL A 95 -7.00 20.09 -3.79
N VAL A 96 -7.73 19.23 -3.07
CA VAL A 96 -8.42 19.54 -1.81
C VAL A 96 -7.92 18.55 -0.73
N ARG A 97 -8.64 18.32 0.37
CA ARG A 97 -8.36 17.19 1.26
C ARG A 97 -9.11 15.94 0.82
N PRO A 98 -8.60 14.72 1.06
CA PRO A 98 -9.22 13.50 0.53
C PRO A 98 -10.71 13.30 0.89
N GLY A 99 -11.18 13.82 2.02
CA GLY A 99 -12.60 13.76 2.40
C GLY A 99 -13.47 14.87 1.79
N ASP A 100 -12.90 15.99 1.33
CA ASP A 100 -13.66 17.13 0.82
C ASP A 100 -14.47 16.86 -0.48
N PRO A 101 -14.04 15.99 -1.43
CA PRO A 101 -14.75 15.78 -2.69
C PRO A 101 -16.21 15.34 -2.54
N PHE A 102 -16.55 14.67 -1.45
CA PHE A 102 -17.90 14.18 -1.19
C PHE A 102 -18.78 15.21 -0.44
N GLY A 103 -18.19 16.31 0.03
CA GLY A 103 -18.91 17.40 0.70
C GLY A 103 -19.73 16.91 1.89
N ILE A 104 -21.03 17.21 1.89
CA ILE A 104 -21.96 16.78 2.95
C ILE A 104 -22.15 15.26 3.03
N HIS A 105 -21.73 14.52 2.01
CA HIS A 105 -21.85 13.07 1.98
C HIS A 105 -20.70 12.37 2.69
N THR A 106 -19.65 13.09 3.10
CA THR A 106 -18.57 12.52 3.91
C THR A 106 -19.08 12.26 5.32
N VAL A 107 -19.53 11.04 5.58
CA VAL A 107 -20.05 10.63 6.90
C VAL A 107 -18.96 10.17 7.86
N PHE A 108 -17.74 9.93 7.35
CA PHE A 108 -16.54 9.77 8.16
C PHE A 108 -15.30 10.13 7.35
N ALA A 109 -14.39 10.87 7.95
CA ALA A 109 -13.03 11.03 7.44
C ALA A 109 -12.06 11.14 8.62
N GLY A 110 -11.03 10.30 8.68
CA GLY A 110 -10.13 10.28 9.83
C GLY A 110 -8.82 9.55 9.56
N GLY A 111 -7.84 9.74 10.45
CA GLY A 111 -6.50 9.16 10.31
C GLY A 111 -5.42 10.03 10.96
N THR A 112 -4.17 9.80 10.56
CA THR A 112 -3.03 10.62 10.96
C THR A 112 -2.90 11.87 10.11
N MET A 113 -3.54 11.91 8.94
CA MET A 113 -3.59 13.08 8.08
C MET A 113 -4.81 13.95 8.36
N ARG A 114 -4.72 15.23 7.99
CA ARG A 114 -5.90 16.10 7.86
C ARG A 114 -6.69 15.70 6.63
N MET A 115 -7.85 15.07 6.84
CA MET A 115 -8.73 14.53 5.80
C MET A 115 -9.81 15.52 5.36
N ILE A 116 -10.11 16.54 6.18
CA ILE A 116 -11.09 17.60 5.89
C ILE A 116 -10.43 18.97 5.98
N ALA A 117 -10.77 19.87 5.05
CA ALA A 117 -10.22 21.22 5.02
C ALA A 117 -10.43 21.94 6.38
N ASN A 118 -9.38 22.62 6.85
CA ASN A 118 -9.35 23.39 8.10
C ASN A 118 -9.62 22.59 9.38
N TYR A 119 -9.68 21.26 9.33
CA TYR A 119 -9.79 20.45 10.55
C TYR A 119 -8.57 20.66 11.45
N THR A 120 -8.85 20.87 12.74
CA THR A 120 -7.90 20.92 13.86
C THR A 120 -8.62 20.33 15.06
N GLY A 121 -7.97 19.43 15.78
CA GLY A 121 -8.64 18.69 16.85
C GLY A 121 -8.06 17.30 17.06
N PRO A 122 -8.72 16.46 17.87
CA PRO A 122 -8.31 15.07 18.09
C PRO A 122 -8.14 14.30 16.78
N ALA A 123 -7.07 13.53 16.65
CA ALA A 123 -6.83 12.63 15.51
C ALA A 123 -7.02 11.19 15.96
N LEU A 124 -6.30 10.79 17.01
CA LEU A 124 -6.28 9.45 17.56
C LEU A 124 -6.35 9.47 19.08
N ASP A 125 -7.05 8.51 19.69
CA ASP A 125 -6.70 8.08 21.04
C ASP A 125 -5.73 6.90 20.95
N ILE A 126 -4.67 6.96 21.75
CA ILE A 126 -3.66 5.93 21.86
C ILE A 126 -3.60 5.37 23.28
N ALA A 127 -3.26 4.09 23.40
CA ALA A 127 -2.99 3.40 24.65
C ALA A 127 -1.54 2.91 24.67
N MET A 128 -0.85 3.14 25.78
CA MET A 128 0.55 2.73 25.99
C MET A 128 0.70 2.10 27.37
N THR A 129 1.56 1.09 27.49
CA THR A 129 1.87 0.48 28.79
C THR A 129 3.02 1.24 29.44
N VAL A 130 2.82 1.72 30.67
CA VAL A 130 3.83 2.46 31.44
C VAL A 130 3.88 1.88 32.85
N SER A 131 5.03 1.34 33.24
CA SER A 131 5.21 0.63 34.51
C SER A 131 4.15 -0.46 34.72
N GLY A 132 3.84 -1.22 33.68
CA GLY A 132 2.83 -2.28 33.68
C GLY A 132 1.37 -1.82 33.72
N ARG A 133 1.09 -0.51 33.59
CA ARG A 133 -0.28 0.03 33.55
C ARG A 133 -0.60 0.64 32.20
N VAL A 134 -1.84 0.49 31.74
CA VAL A 134 -2.30 1.13 30.51
C VAL A 134 -2.62 2.61 30.78
N LEU A 135 -1.95 3.51 30.05
CA LEU A 135 -2.21 4.94 30.00
C LEU A 135 -2.81 5.29 28.64
N GLN A 136 -3.84 6.14 28.64
CA GLN A 136 -4.42 6.69 27.41
C GLN A 136 -3.95 8.12 27.15
N ARG A 137 -3.81 8.49 25.89
CA ARG A 137 -3.48 9.84 25.44
C ARG A 137 -4.16 10.13 24.10
N THR A 138 -4.62 11.36 23.92
CA THR A 138 -5.10 11.84 22.62
C THR A 138 -3.97 12.52 21.87
N ILE A 139 -3.78 12.17 20.59
CA ILE A 139 -2.89 12.85 19.66
C ILE A 139 -3.76 13.63 18.66
N ALA A 140 -3.38 14.86 18.34
CA ALA A 140 -4.20 15.79 17.57
C ALA A 140 -3.68 16.00 16.14
N ILE A 141 -4.57 16.48 15.26
CA ILE A 141 -4.19 17.32 14.12
C ILE A 141 -4.07 18.75 14.65
N ARG A 142 -2.88 19.33 14.51
CA ARG A 142 -2.55 20.68 14.98
C ARG A 142 -3.14 21.75 14.05
N PRO A 143 -3.15 23.04 14.46
CA PRO A 143 -3.65 24.13 13.62
C PRO A 143 -2.92 24.32 12.27
N ASP A 144 -1.67 23.86 12.17
CA ASP A 144 -0.92 23.84 10.91
C ASP A 144 -1.38 22.71 9.95
N GLY A 145 -2.24 21.81 10.42
CA GLY A 145 -2.77 20.68 9.67
C GLY A 145 -1.94 19.40 9.74
N HIS A 146 -0.87 19.40 10.53
CA HIS A 146 -0.02 18.23 10.72
C HIS A 146 -0.43 17.43 11.95
N PHE A 147 -0.21 16.11 11.89
CA PHE A 147 -0.25 15.24 13.05
C PHE A 147 0.72 15.73 14.12
N ASP A 148 0.33 15.66 15.40
CA ASP A 148 1.20 16.05 16.52
C ASP A 148 2.26 14.98 16.80
N ALA A 149 3.22 14.86 15.87
CA ALA A 149 4.34 13.94 15.95
C ALA A 149 5.17 14.12 17.26
N PRO A 150 5.46 15.34 17.75
CA PRO A 150 6.12 15.51 19.05
C PRO A 150 5.34 14.87 20.21
N ALA A 151 4.00 14.98 20.22
CA ALA A 151 3.19 14.32 21.25
C ALA A 151 3.26 12.78 21.15
N LEU A 152 3.30 12.23 19.94
CA LEU A 152 3.49 10.81 19.70
C LEU A 152 4.89 10.34 20.13
N GLU A 153 5.95 11.10 19.81
CA GLU A 153 7.32 10.79 20.20
C GLU A 153 7.47 10.71 21.73
N VAL A 154 6.84 11.64 22.46
CA VAL A 154 6.79 11.57 23.93
C VAL A 154 6.08 10.29 24.40
N ALA A 155 4.97 9.90 23.77
CA ALA A 155 4.28 8.66 24.12
C ALA A 155 5.16 7.41 23.85
N LEU A 156 5.82 7.37 22.70
CA LEU A 156 6.76 6.30 22.33
C LEU A 156 7.95 6.21 23.29
N ALA A 157 8.46 7.34 23.77
CA ALA A 157 9.56 7.37 24.73
C ALA A 157 9.14 7.00 26.17
N THR A 158 7.86 7.15 26.50
CA THR A 158 7.33 6.91 27.85
C THR A 158 6.91 5.46 28.08
N ARG A 159 6.58 4.72 27.01
CA ARG A 159 6.12 3.33 27.11
C ARG A 159 7.19 2.39 27.66
N ASP A 160 6.75 1.28 28.24
CA ASP A 160 7.62 0.19 28.66
C ASP A 160 8.34 -0.42 27.46
N ASN A 161 9.63 -0.72 27.62
CA ASN A 161 10.43 -1.29 26.55
C ASN A 161 9.81 -2.60 26.01
N GLY A 162 9.82 -2.77 24.70
CA GLY A 162 9.19 -3.92 24.03
C GLY A 162 7.65 -3.90 23.95
N THR A 163 6.96 -2.87 24.46
CA THR A 163 5.50 -2.71 24.30
C THR A 163 5.16 -1.81 23.11
N ALA A 164 4.04 -2.07 22.42
CA ALA A 164 3.55 -1.21 21.34
C ALA A 164 2.69 -0.05 21.87
N VAL A 165 2.52 1.00 21.06
CA VAL A 165 1.50 2.03 21.25
C VAL A 165 0.30 1.66 20.39
N LEU A 166 -0.83 1.38 21.02
CA LEU A 166 -2.04 0.92 20.36
C LEU A 166 -2.96 2.10 20.02
N VAL A 167 -3.57 2.10 18.85
CA VAL A 167 -4.63 3.05 18.48
C VAL A 167 -5.96 2.50 18.98
N THR A 168 -6.62 3.23 19.87
CA THR A 168 -7.91 2.84 20.46
C THR A 168 -9.09 3.57 19.85
N ARG A 169 -8.85 4.70 19.19
CA ARG A 169 -9.89 5.46 18.48
C ARG A 169 -9.28 6.24 17.32
N ILE A 170 -10.02 6.35 16.22
CA ILE A 170 -9.78 7.30 15.13
C ILE A 170 -10.94 8.28 15.14
N TYR A 171 -10.63 9.57 15.35
CA TYR A 171 -11.64 10.61 15.41
C TYR A 171 -12.16 10.98 14.02
N ASP A 172 -13.45 11.23 13.95
CA ASP A 172 -14.13 11.72 12.76
C ASP A 172 -13.91 13.22 12.57
N GLN A 173 -13.26 13.58 11.46
CA GLN A 173 -12.96 14.95 11.06
C GLN A 173 -14.11 15.60 10.28
N SER A 174 -15.12 14.84 9.85
CA SER A 174 -16.25 15.34 9.05
C SER A 174 -17.27 16.14 9.87
N GLY A 175 -17.25 15.98 11.20
CA GLY A 175 -18.20 16.61 12.11
C GLY A 175 -19.48 15.80 12.36
N HIS A 176 -19.59 14.60 11.79
CA HIS A 176 -20.69 13.67 12.06
C HIS A 176 -20.54 12.90 13.37
N HIS A 177 -19.35 12.95 14.00
CA HIS A 177 -19.03 12.28 15.26
C HIS A 177 -19.08 10.76 15.18
N HIS A 178 -18.86 10.19 13.99
CA HIS A 178 -18.80 8.74 13.81
C HIS A 178 -17.39 8.19 14.06
N ASP A 179 -16.81 8.48 15.22
CA ASP A 179 -15.47 8.00 15.59
C ASP A 179 -15.37 6.48 15.44
N LEU A 180 -14.27 5.99 14.85
CA LEU A 180 -14.02 4.56 14.77
C LEU A 180 -13.29 4.11 16.03
N THR A 181 -13.88 3.20 16.79
CA THR A 181 -13.29 2.72 18.05
C THR A 181 -12.71 1.33 17.90
N ALA A 182 -11.54 1.09 18.49
CA ALA A 182 -10.97 -0.24 18.50
C ALA A 182 -11.94 -1.25 19.14
N ILE A 183 -11.99 -2.47 18.61
CA ILE A 183 -12.82 -3.52 19.20
C ILE A 183 -12.38 -3.73 20.66
N PRO A 184 -13.32 -3.71 21.63
CA PRO A 184 -13.00 -3.96 23.03
C PRO A 184 -12.22 -5.26 23.22
N GLY A 185 -11.05 -5.19 23.87
CA GLY A 185 -10.17 -6.35 24.09
C GLY A 185 -9.33 -6.78 22.88
N HIS A 186 -9.52 -6.15 21.72
CA HIS A 186 -8.85 -6.47 20.46
C HIS A 186 -8.25 -5.22 19.79
N ALA A 187 -7.70 -4.30 20.59
CA ALA A 187 -6.92 -3.18 20.06
C ALA A 187 -5.58 -3.72 19.53
N ALA A 188 -5.46 -3.86 18.21
CA ALA A 188 -4.28 -4.40 17.54
C ALA A 188 -3.59 -3.39 16.61
N ALA A 189 -4.23 -2.27 16.30
CA ALA A 189 -3.62 -1.23 15.48
C ALA A 189 -2.49 -0.54 16.25
N HIS A 190 -1.30 -0.49 15.68
CA HIS A 190 -0.14 0.23 16.19
C HIS A 190 -0.04 1.63 15.56
N ILE A 191 0.73 2.51 16.20
CA ILE A 191 1.15 3.80 15.66
C ILE A 191 2.62 4.07 16.04
N GLY A 192 3.36 4.74 15.16
CA GLY A 192 4.78 5.07 15.37
C GLY A 192 5.77 3.98 14.96
N ALA A 193 5.29 2.84 14.45
CA ALA A 193 6.13 1.77 13.90
C ALA A 193 6.54 2.03 12.44
N VAL A 194 5.67 2.70 11.68
CA VAL A 194 5.84 2.95 10.24
C VAL A 194 5.52 4.40 9.91
N ARG A 195 6.29 4.97 9.00
CA ARG A 195 6.04 6.27 8.38
C ARG A 195 6.07 6.12 6.86
N ILE A 196 5.05 6.65 6.19
CA ILE A 196 4.94 6.68 4.73
C ILE A 196 4.99 8.13 4.29
N ALA A 197 6.00 8.48 3.50
CA ALA A 197 6.14 9.82 2.93
C ALA A 197 6.05 10.97 3.97
N GLY A 198 6.59 10.72 5.17
CA GLY A 198 6.57 11.69 6.29
C GLY A 198 5.37 11.56 7.23
N HIS A 199 4.34 10.79 6.87
CA HIS A 199 3.13 10.61 7.69
C HIS A 199 3.21 9.36 8.55
N ASP A 200 2.96 9.50 9.86
CA ASP A 200 2.79 8.35 10.74
C ASP A 200 1.63 7.48 10.25
N VAL A 201 1.76 6.17 10.45
CA VAL A 201 0.84 5.19 9.88
C VAL A 201 0.13 4.43 11.00
N ILE A 202 -1.18 4.28 10.85
CA ILE A 202 -1.96 3.30 11.60
C ILE A 202 -1.71 1.95 10.94
N SER A 203 -0.97 1.08 11.63
CA SER A 203 -0.55 -0.21 11.10
C SER A 203 -1.20 -1.36 11.88
N TRP A 204 -1.62 -2.40 11.18
CA TRP A 204 -1.99 -3.67 11.82
C TRP A 204 -1.55 -4.82 10.94
N GLY A 205 -1.22 -5.97 11.54
CA GLY A 205 -0.65 -7.11 10.85
C GLY A 205 -0.57 -8.35 11.73
N GLU A 206 0.17 -9.35 11.27
CA GLU A 206 0.14 -10.70 11.82
C GLU A 206 0.55 -10.79 13.30
N ARG A 207 1.67 -10.17 13.66
CA ARG A 207 2.16 -10.17 15.05
C ARG A 207 1.39 -9.22 15.96
N ASN A 208 0.66 -8.26 15.41
CA ASN A 208 -0.17 -7.33 16.17
C ASN A 208 -1.39 -8.05 16.78
N GLY A 209 -1.83 -9.13 16.13
CA GLY A 209 -3.00 -9.92 16.53
C GLY A 209 -4.29 -9.49 15.82
N PRO A 210 -5.37 -10.27 15.98
CA PRO A 210 -6.68 -9.91 15.44
C PRO A 210 -7.19 -8.63 16.11
N GLY A 211 -7.61 -7.66 15.32
CA GLY A 211 -8.15 -6.40 15.78
C GLY A 211 -8.39 -5.38 14.68
N GLY A 212 -9.09 -4.32 15.04
CA GLY A 212 -9.45 -3.25 14.12
C GLY A 212 -10.42 -2.31 14.80
N PHE A 213 -11.22 -1.63 13.99
CA PHE A 213 -12.14 -0.61 14.44
C PHE A 213 -13.58 -0.96 14.06
N SER A 214 -14.46 -0.84 15.04
CA SER A 214 -15.90 -0.90 14.81
C SER A 214 -16.36 0.39 14.14
N ILE A 215 -17.20 0.25 13.11
CA ILE A 215 -17.95 1.36 12.55
C ILE A 215 -19.22 1.54 13.40
N PRO A 216 -19.52 2.75 13.91
CA PRO A 216 -20.70 3.02 14.74
C PRO A 216 -22.01 2.57 14.08
N ALA A 217 -22.92 2.01 14.87
CA ALA A 217 -24.18 1.45 14.37
C ALA A 217 -25.14 2.51 13.81
N ASP A 218 -25.00 3.76 14.22
CA ASP A 218 -25.73 4.92 13.73
C ASP A 218 -25.16 5.50 12.43
N MET A 219 -23.95 5.09 12.02
CA MET A 219 -23.47 5.35 10.65
C MET A 219 -24.24 4.44 9.68
N ALA A 220 -25.10 5.05 8.87
CA ALA A 220 -25.93 4.38 7.88
C ALA A 220 -25.49 4.73 6.45
N LEU A 221 -25.28 3.71 5.62
CA LEU A 221 -24.88 3.85 4.21
C LEU A 221 -25.95 3.24 3.29
N PRO A 222 -26.32 3.90 2.18
CA PRO A 222 -27.07 3.24 1.12
C PRO A 222 -26.23 2.12 0.49
N ARG A 223 -26.77 0.90 0.42
CA ARG A 223 -26.05 -0.25 -0.14
C ARG A 223 -25.64 -0.02 -1.60
N ASP A 224 -26.50 0.64 -2.37
CA ASP A 224 -26.35 1.00 -3.78
C ASP A 224 -25.86 2.44 -3.99
N GLY A 225 -25.24 3.04 -2.97
CA GLY A 225 -24.76 4.41 -3.05
C GLY A 225 -23.85 4.78 -1.89
N PHE A 226 -22.64 4.22 -1.88
CA PHE A 226 -21.62 4.57 -0.89
C PHE A 226 -20.24 4.64 -1.52
N PHE A 227 -19.30 5.25 -0.81
CA PHE A 227 -17.88 5.20 -1.11
C PHE A 227 -17.07 4.82 0.14
N PHE A 228 -16.06 3.99 -0.06
CA PHE A 228 -15.01 3.73 0.92
C PHE A 228 -13.66 3.95 0.27
N GLY A 229 -12.79 4.72 0.91
CA GLY A 229 -11.44 4.96 0.43
C GLY A 229 -10.41 5.00 1.55
N THR A 230 -9.18 4.64 1.22
CA THR A 230 -8.04 4.69 2.12
C THR A 230 -6.85 5.37 1.44
N THR A 231 -6.02 6.02 2.25
CA THR A 231 -4.68 6.47 1.86
C THR A 231 -3.62 5.69 2.64
N GLY A 232 -2.42 5.58 2.07
CA GLY A 232 -1.37 4.70 2.56
C GLY A 232 -1.20 3.49 1.63
N MET A 233 -1.13 2.27 2.17
CA MET A 233 -0.93 1.05 1.39
C MET A 233 -1.34 -0.22 2.17
N VAL A 234 -1.19 -1.37 1.52
CA VAL A 234 -1.18 -2.69 2.18
C VAL A 234 0.21 -3.32 2.04
N ALA A 235 0.62 -4.17 2.98
CA ALA A 235 1.92 -4.86 2.88
C ALA A 235 1.87 -6.13 2.01
N SER A 236 0.66 -6.68 1.83
CA SER A 236 0.37 -7.85 1.00
C SER A 236 -1.07 -7.78 0.52
N SER A 237 -1.31 -8.29 -0.69
CA SER A 237 -2.64 -8.43 -1.29
C SER A 237 -3.20 -9.86 -1.14
N ASN A 238 -2.51 -10.70 -0.38
CA ASN A 238 -2.86 -12.10 -0.14
C ASN A 238 -2.59 -12.48 1.32
N SER A 239 -3.16 -13.59 1.77
CA SER A 239 -2.80 -14.24 3.04
C SER A 239 -3.02 -15.75 3.02
N ALA A 240 -2.70 -16.43 4.12
CA ALA A 240 -2.68 -17.89 4.25
C ALA A 240 -4.02 -18.56 3.88
N SER A 241 -3.93 -19.83 3.46
CA SER A 241 -5.10 -20.65 3.11
C SER A 241 -6.14 -20.69 4.24
N GLY A 242 -7.37 -20.29 3.93
CA GLY A 242 -8.50 -20.24 4.87
C GLY A 242 -8.63 -18.91 5.60
N ALA A 243 -7.87 -17.89 5.19
CA ALA A 243 -7.84 -16.61 5.86
C ALA A 243 -7.81 -15.44 4.86
N TYR A 244 -8.82 -14.55 4.87
CA TYR A 244 -8.92 -13.41 3.94
C TYR A 244 -8.57 -12.09 4.62
N PRO A 245 -7.63 -11.29 4.09
CA PRO A 245 -7.47 -9.91 4.51
C PRO A 245 -8.74 -9.14 4.14
N VAL A 246 -9.58 -8.84 5.13
CA VAL A 246 -10.75 -7.99 4.95
C VAL A 246 -10.30 -6.55 5.15
N LEU A 247 -10.51 -5.70 4.17
CA LEU A 247 -10.18 -4.27 4.26
C LEU A 247 -11.29 -3.53 5.00
N ALA A 248 -12.55 -3.85 4.68
CA ALA A 248 -13.72 -3.30 5.33
C ALA A 248 -14.93 -4.23 5.19
N THR A 249 -15.81 -4.18 6.19
CA THR A 249 -17.16 -4.75 6.17
C THR A 249 -18.15 -3.66 6.54
N PHE A 250 -19.16 -3.46 5.72
CA PHE A 250 -20.25 -2.52 5.98
C PHE A 250 -21.55 -3.29 6.20
N GLY A 251 -22.26 -2.98 7.28
CA GLY A 251 -23.42 -3.75 7.73
C GLY A 251 -23.03 -5.02 8.47
N GLN A 252 -24.01 -5.92 8.66
CA GLN A 252 -23.88 -7.13 9.48
C GLN A 252 -24.59 -8.32 8.83
N GLY A 253 -24.11 -9.54 9.15
CA GLY A 253 -24.72 -10.80 8.71
C GLY A 253 -24.76 -10.98 7.19
N GLY A 254 -25.72 -11.76 6.69
CA GLY A 254 -25.88 -12.04 5.25
C GLY A 254 -26.29 -10.85 4.37
N GLN A 255 -26.34 -9.65 4.94
CA GLN A 255 -26.67 -8.40 4.26
C GLN A 255 -25.47 -7.45 4.16
N ALA A 256 -24.33 -7.83 4.75
CA ALA A 256 -23.12 -7.04 4.74
C ALA A 256 -22.48 -6.97 3.35
N VAL A 257 -21.77 -5.87 3.08
CA VAL A 257 -20.84 -5.75 1.96
C VAL A 257 -19.43 -5.86 2.52
N ARG A 258 -18.63 -6.76 1.96
CA ARG A 258 -17.27 -7.08 2.38
C ARG A 258 -16.30 -6.78 1.25
N ILE A 259 -15.19 -6.14 1.57
CA ILE A 259 -14.09 -5.87 0.66
C ILE A 259 -12.87 -6.61 1.22
N PHE A 260 -12.31 -7.54 0.45
CA PHE A 260 -11.20 -8.38 0.90
C PHE A 260 -10.26 -8.72 -0.25
N THR A 261 -9.11 -9.34 0.01
CA THR A 261 -8.14 -9.68 -1.05
C THR A 261 -7.78 -11.17 -1.08
N GLY A 262 -7.40 -11.66 -2.27
CA GLY A 262 -6.93 -13.02 -2.54
C GLY A 262 -8.00 -14.12 -2.55
N SER A 263 -8.96 -14.07 -1.63
CA SER A 263 -9.97 -15.10 -1.37
C SER A 263 -9.39 -16.52 -1.20
N TYR A 264 -10.23 -17.56 -1.20
CA TYR A 264 -9.86 -18.98 -1.21
C TYR A 264 -8.92 -19.33 -2.38
N THR A 265 -8.97 -18.51 -3.44
CA THR A 265 -8.20 -18.69 -4.66
C THR A 265 -6.76 -18.20 -4.56
N LEU A 266 -6.42 -17.40 -3.54
CA LEU A 266 -5.07 -16.86 -3.32
C LEU A 266 -4.54 -16.07 -4.53
N ASP A 267 -5.43 -15.40 -5.26
CA ASP A 267 -5.17 -14.96 -6.63
C ASP A 267 -4.62 -13.53 -6.74
N GLY A 268 -4.50 -12.81 -5.62
CA GLY A 268 -3.95 -11.45 -5.53
C GLY A 268 -4.91 -10.33 -5.97
N PHE A 269 -6.17 -10.64 -6.31
CA PHE A 269 -7.15 -9.62 -6.65
C PHE A 269 -7.87 -9.09 -5.41
N VAL A 270 -8.55 -7.95 -5.55
CA VAL A 270 -9.59 -7.51 -4.62
C VAL A 270 -10.88 -8.27 -4.94
N HIS A 271 -11.54 -8.74 -3.89
CA HIS A 271 -12.79 -9.46 -3.92
C HIS A 271 -13.87 -8.69 -3.16
N LEU A 272 -15.11 -8.90 -3.59
CA LEU A 272 -16.30 -8.31 -3.01
C LEU A 272 -17.25 -9.42 -2.57
N GLY A 273 -17.74 -9.32 -1.34
CA GLY A 273 -18.77 -10.18 -0.81
C GLY A 273 -20.02 -9.37 -0.54
N ASP A 274 -21.17 -9.82 -1.01
CA ASP A 274 -22.46 -9.21 -0.70
C ASP A 274 -23.56 -10.29 -0.54
N ALA A 275 -24.79 -9.84 -0.32
CA ALA A 275 -25.95 -10.72 -0.14
C ALA A 275 -26.23 -11.65 -1.34
N ASN A 276 -25.73 -11.34 -2.54
CA ASN A 276 -25.95 -12.14 -3.74
C ASN A 276 -24.79 -13.12 -3.97
N ASN A 277 -23.56 -12.68 -3.77
CA ASN A 277 -22.38 -13.51 -3.94
C ASN A 277 -21.34 -13.19 -2.85
N PRO A 278 -20.98 -14.17 -1.99
CA PRO A 278 -20.01 -13.98 -0.92
C PRO A 278 -18.57 -13.79 -1.42
N ASP A 279 -18.29 -14.11 -2.69
CA ASP A 279 -16.96 -14.03 -3.29
C ASP A 279 -17.00 -13.66 -4.78
N GLN A 280 -16.79 -12.36 -5.06
CA GLN A 280 -16.74 -11.79 -6.40
C GLN A 280 -15.36 -11.21 -6.67
N ARG A 281 -14.56 -11.87 -7.52
CA ARG A 281 -13.28 -11.34 -7.99
C ARG A 281 -13.50 -10.12 -8.87
N SER A 282 -13.02 -8.96 -8.42
CA SER A 282 -13.28 -7.67 -9.10
C SER A 282 -12.38 -7.40 -10.31
N GLY A 283 -11.29 -8.16 -10.50
CA GLY A 283 -10.27 -7.87 -11.53
C GLY A 283 -9.34 -6.71 -11.17
N PHE A 284 -9.56 -6.05 -10.04
CA PHE A 284 -8.67 -5.02 -9.50
C PHE A 284 -7.56 -5.63 -8.66
N VAL A 285 -6.34 -5.10 -8.80
CA VAL A 285 -5.18 -5.51 -8.00
C VAL A 285 -4.75 -4.34 -7.14
N LEU A 286 -4.70 -4.56 -5.82
CA LEU A 286 -4.30 -3.54 -4.86
C LEU A 286 -2.77 -3.43 -4.77
N PRO A 287 -2.17 -2.26 -5.05
CA PRO A 287 -0.73 -2.10 -4.90
C PRO A 287 -0.28 -2.21 -3.44
N SER A 288 0.87 -2.83 -3.24
CA SER A 288 1.60 -2.86 -1.97
C SER A 288 2.62 -1.72 -1.87
N SER A 289 2.28 -0.55 -2.41
CA SER A 289 3.05 0.69 -2.39
C SER A 289 2.10 1.87 -2.15
N PRO A 290 2.56 3.02 -1.63
CA PRO A 290 1.69 4.15 -1.34
C PRO A 290 0.83 4.57 -2.52
N VAL A 291 -0.49 4.48 -2.32
CA VAL A 291 -1.52 4.85 -3.28
C VAL A 291 -2.86 4.98 -2.59
N ALA A 292 -3.69 5.93 -3.02
CA ALA A 292 -5.10 5.90 -2.69
C ALA A 292 -5.81 4.69 -3.30
N PHE A 293 -6.57 3.98 -2.46
CA PHE A 293 -7.53 2.97 -2.89
C PHE A 293 -8.94 3.47 -2.61
N GLY A 294 -9.86 3.21 -3.53
CA GLY A 294 -11.27 3.55 -3.36
C GLY A 294 -12.19 2.52 -3.97
N ILE A 295 -13.37 2.37 -3.38
CA ILE A 295 -14.47 1.60 -3.93
C ILE A 295 -15.76 2.39 -3.77
N GLY A 296 -16.43 2.62 -4.91
CA GLY A 296 -17.79 3.13 -4.97
C GLY A 296 -18.77 1.99 -5.20
N SER A 297 -19.91 2.04 -4.52
CA SER A 297 -21.10 1.27 -4.85
C SER A 297 -22.13 2.15 -5.54
N GLY A 298 -22.79 1.60 -6.56
CA GLY A 298 -23.86 2.23 -7.32
C GLY A 298 -24.90 1.21 -7.78
N PRO A 299 -26.01 1.65 -8.39
CA PRO A 299 -27.06 0.76 -8.89
C PRO A 299 -26.57 -0.28 -9.92
N ASN A 300 -25.46 0.02 -10.62
CA ASN A 300 -24.87 -0.82 -11.66
C ASN A 300 -23.73 -1.73 -11.16
N GLY A 301 -23.45 -1.73 -9.87
CA GLY A 301 -22.38 -2.52 -9.26
C GLY A 301 -21.35 -1.66 -8.58
N TYR A 302 -20.11 -2.14 -8.57
CA TYR A 302 -19.01 -1.49 -7.87
C TYR A 302 -18.02 -0.89 -8.85
N ARG A 303 -17.32 0.15 -8.40
CA ARG A 303 -16.19 0.74 -9.11
C ARG A 303 -15.01 0.84 -8.17
N LEU A 304 -13.94 0.12 -8.48
CA LEU A 304 -12.70 0.12 -7.72
C LEU A 304 -11.69 1.02 -8.41
N VAL A 305 -11.00 1.86 -7.65
CA VAL A 305 -10.09 2.86 -8.18
C VAL A 305 -8.79 2.93 -7.39
N SER A 306 -7.69 3.14 -8.12
CA SER A 306 -6.42 3.67 -7.64
C SER A 306 -5.84 4.57 -8.73
N SER A 307 -4.77 5.29 -8.44
CA SER A 307 -4.12 6.14 -9.45
C SER A 307 -3.57 5.41 -10.68
N ARG A 308 -3.57 4.06 -10.67
CA ARG A 308 -3.13 3.20 -11.78
C ARG A 308 -4.25 2.44 -12.48
N ALA A 309 -5.41 2.30 -11.83
CA ALA A 309 -6.44 1.38 -12.31
C ALA A 309 -7.81 1.87 -11.91
N ILE A 310 -8.74 1.80 -12.86
CA ILE A 310 -10.17 1.96 -12.62
C ILE A 310 -10.83 0.70 -13.16
N VAL A 311 -11.51 -0.03 -12.30
CA VAL A 311 -12.18 -1.29 -12.65
C VAL A 311 -13.64 -1.19 -12.26
N ALA A 312 -14.50 -1.29 -13.27
CA ALA A 312 -15.93 -1.48 -13.06
C ALA A 312 -16.19 -2.98 -12.83
N HIS A 313 -16.95 -3.29 -11.77
CA HIS A 313 -17.39 -4.64 -11.44
C HIS A 313 -18.93 -4.68 -11.47
N PRO A 314 -19.52 -5.04 -12.62
CA PRO A 314 -20.97 -5.06 -12.78
C PRO A 314 -21.64 -6.02 -11.80
N SER A 315 -22.59 -5.52 -11.04
CA SER A 315 -23.41 -6.32 -10.11
C SER A 315 -24.76 -5.63 -9.93
N VAL A 316 -25.81 -6.41 -9.67
CA VAL A 316 -27.13 -5.85 -9.35
C VAL A 316 -27.22 -5.68 -7.84
N ILE A 317 -26.95 -4.46 -7.38
CA ILE A 317 -27.01 -4.12 -5.97
C ILE A 317 -28.42 -3.66 -5.64
N ARG A 318 -29.10 -4.39 -4.76
CA ARG A 318 -30.44 -4.02 -4.30
C ARG A 318 -30.34 -2.83 -3.35
N SER A 319 -31.25 -1.88 -3.49
CA SER A 319 -31.43 -0.79 -2.53
C SER A 319 -31.58 -1.34 -1.12
N GLY A 320 -30.98 -0.67 -0.15
CA GLY A 320 -31.04 -1.05 1.26
C GLY A 320 -30.08 -0.19 2.07
N THR A 321 -30.05 -0.43 3.38
CA THR A 321 -29.18 0.30 4.29
C THR A 321 -28.19 -0.66 4.93
N LEU A 322 -26.94 -0.22 5.02
CA LEU A 322 -25.87 -0.86 5.77
C LEU A 322 -25.63 0.00 7.01
N SER A 323 -25.69 -0.59 8.20
CA SER A 323 -25.51 0.13 9.46
C SER A 323 -24.35 -0.47 10.24
N GLY A 324 -23.42 0.38 10.67
CA GLY A 324 -22.17 -0.05 11.30
C GLY A 324 -21.33 -0.97 10.42
N GLY A 325 -20.46 -1.75 11.05
CA GLY A 325 -19.49 -2.58 10.34
C GLY A 325 -18.13 -2.63 11.04
N PHE A 326 -17.10 -2.93 10.27
CA PHE A 326 -15.76 -3.17 10.77
C PHE A 326 -14.68 -2.81 9.74
N ILE A 327 -13.59 -2.21 10.19
CA ILE A 327 -12.37 -1.98 9.42
C ILE A 327 -11.20 -2.57 10.20
N GLY A 328 -10.48 -3.53 9.62
CA GLY A 328 -9.29 -4.09 10.25
C GLY A 328 -9.12 -5.57 9.97
N TYR A 329 -8.36 -6.24 10.83
CA TYR A 329 -7.93 -7.62 10.69
C TYR A 329 -8.51 -8.50 11.80
N GLY A 330 -8.76 -9.79 11.57
CA GLY A 330 -9.09 -10.75 12.62
C GLY A 330 -10.38 -10.54 13.45
N GLY A 331 -11.28 -9.62 13.13
CA GLY A 331 -12.44 -9.32 13.99
C GLY A 331 -13.52 -10.42 14.00
N GLU A 332 -13.75 -11.06 15.15
CA GLU A 332 -14.89 -11.96 15.43
C GLU A 332 -16.23 -11.19 15.47
N ALA A 333 -16.76 -10.75 14.33
CA ALA A 333 -18.15 -10.29 14.25
C ALA A 333 -19.12 -11.42 13.87
N ASP A 334 -18.63 -12.53 13.32
CA ASP A 334 -19.43 -13.65 12.88
C ASP A 334 -18.53 -14.85 12.54
N ALA A 335 -18.96 -16.06 12.94
CA ALA A 335 -18.24 -17.35 12.80
C ALA A 335 -17.89 -17.77 11.36
N TRP A 336 -18.02 -16.86 10.38
CA TRP A 336 -17.87 -17.12 8.95
C TRP A 336 -16.57 -16.59 8.35
N VAL A 337 -15.76 -15.81 9.07
CA VAL A 337 -14.48 -15.32 8.55
C VAL A 337 -13.37 -15.55 9.56
N ALA A 338 -12.62 -16.65 9.40
CA ALA A 338 -11.23 -16.65 9.81
C ALA A 338 -10.55 -15.59 8.94
N GLN A 339 -10.28 -14.39 9.47
CA GLN A 339 -9.62 -13.35 8.69
C GLN A 339 -8.12 -13.66 8.57
N GLY A 340 -7.54 -13.33 7.42
CA GLY A 340 -6.16 -13.62 7.04
C GLY A 340 -5.19 -12.51 7.37
N ARG A 341 -3.98 -12.93 7.76
CA ARG A 341 -2.83 -12.25 8.37
C ARG A 341 -2.26 -11.05 7.58
N GLY A 342 -2.99 -10.53 6.60
CA GLY A 342 -2.59 -9.38 5.79
C GLY A 342 -2.44 -8.11 6.63
N THR A 343 -1.45 -7.29 6.26
CA THR A 343 -1.13 -6.04 6.96
C THR A 343 -1.63 -4.83 6.18
N ALA A 344 -2.37 -3.94 6.84
CA ALA A 344 -2.70 -2.63 6.29
C ALA A 344 -1.88 -1.53 6.95
N LEU A 345 -1.56 -0.50 6.18
CA LEU A 345 -0.70 0.61 6.55
C LEU A 345 -1.39 1.91 6.11
N TYR A 346 -2.32 2.42 6.92
CA TYR A 346 -3.17 3.55 6.53
C TYR A 346 -2.74 4.87 7.17
N THR A 347 -2.81 5.93 6.37
CA THR A 347 -2.64 7.32 6.84
C THR A 347 -3.98 8.04 6.94
N GLY A 348 -5.02 7.52 6.29
CA GLY A 348 -6.36 8.10 6.25
C GLY A 348 -7.41 7.13 5.73
N ILE A 349 -8.65 7.33 6.17
CA ILE A 349 -9.85 6.60 5.76
C ILE A 349 -10.94 7.63 5.46
N VAL A 350 -11.71 7.39 4.39
CA VAL A 350 -12.89 8.19 4.00
C VAL A 350 -14.07 7.23 3.76
N ILE A 351 -15.22 7.56 4.32
CA ILE A 351 -16.50 6.89 4.06
C ILE A 351 -17.51 7.96 3.66
N ALA A 352 -18.21 7.74 2.55
CA ALA A 352 -19.29 8.61 2.10
C ALA A 352 -20.58 7.83 1.85
N ASP A 353 -21.73 8.47 2.11
CA ASP A 353 -23.07 7.92 1.96
C ASP A 353 -23.70 8.18 0.58
N ALA A 354 -22.86 8.38 -0.43
CA ALA A 354 -23.27 8.61 -1.81
C ALA A 354 -22.45 7.79 -2.80
N ALA A 355 -23.09 7.42 -3.92
CA ALA A 355 -22.38 6.87 -5.07
C ALA A 355 -21.41 7.94 -5.63
N PRO A 356 -20.12 7.63 -5.80
CA PRO A 356 -19.15 8.62 -6.23
C PRO A 356 -19.28 8.91 -7.74
N SER A 357 -19.22 10.20 -8.11
CA SER A 357 -19.03 10.60 -9.51
C SER A 357 -17.56 10.43 -9.94
N ASP A 358 -17.30 10.45 -11.25
CA ASP A 358 -15.93 10.44 -11.81
C ASP A 358 -15.07 11.57 -11.25
N ASP A 359 -15.63 12.77 -11.15
CA ASP A 359 -14.94 13.95 -10.62
C ASP A 359 -14.60 13.79 -9.13
N MET A 360 -15.50 13.17 -8.33
CA MET A 360 -15.24 12.89 -6.92
C MET A 360 -14.09 11.89 -6.75
N LEU A 361 -14.08 10.82 -7.55
CA LEU A 361 -13.01 9.81 -7.52
C LEU A 361 -11.68 10.42 -7.95
N LEU A 362 -11.68 11.22 -9.02
CA LEU A 362 -10.51 11.93 -9.51
C LEU A 362 -9.95 12.88 -8.44
N ALA A 363 -10.81 13.68 -7.82
CA ALA A 363 -10.41 14.62 -6.78
C ALA A 363 -9.90 13.91 -5.52
N PHE A 364 -10.50 12.79 -5.10
CA PHE A 364 -10.00 11.96 -4.00
C PHE A 364 -8.58 11.45 -4.27
N GLN A 365 -8.36 10.87 -5.45
CA GLN A 365 -7.06 10.33 -5.85
C GLN A 365 -6.01 11.42 -6.01
N ALA A 366 -6.36 12.57 -6.60
CA ALA A 366 -5.46 13.70 -6.76
C ALA A 366 -5.07 14.31 -5.41
N SER A 367 -6.04 14.47 -4.51
CA SER A 367 -5.81 14.97 -3.15
C SER A 367 -4.91 14.03 -2.36
N ALA A 368 -5.16 12.73 -2.43
CA ALA A 368 -4.32 11.74 -1.78
C ALA A 368 -2.90 11.71 -2.37
N ALA A 369 -2.74 11.81 -3.69
CA ALA A 369 -1.43 11.83 -4.32
C ALA A 369 -0.62 13.08 -3.95
N ALA A 370 -1.28 14.24 -3.88
CA ALA A 370 -0.64 15.47 -3.44
C ALA A 370 -0.24 15.42 -1.96
N ASP A 371 -1.17 15.04 -1.07
CA ASP A 371 -0.93 15.06 0.37
C ASP A 371 0.01 13.94 0.85
N ASN A 372 -0.04 12.74 0.25
CA ASN A 372 0.88 11.63 0.58
C ASN A 372 2.18 11.67 -0.23
N HIS A 373 2.36 12.65 -1.13
CA HIS A 373 3.48 12.67 -2.07
C HIS A 373 3.61 11.34 -2.85
N ASP A 374 2.48 10.73 -3.21
CA ASP A 374 2.48 9.56 -4.06
C ASP A 374 2.97 9.95 -5.46
N LEU A 375 3.62 9.01 -6.16
CA LEU A 375 4.11 9.20 -7.52
C LEU A 375 3.28 8.36 -8.49
N PRO A 376 2.01 8.72 -8.77
CA PRO A 376 1.11 7.95 -9.62
C PRO A 376 1.62 7.77 -11.05
N GLN A 377 2.49 8.67 -11.51
CA GLN A 377 3.15 8.62 -12.81
C GLN A 377 4.24 7.55 -12.90
N GLN A 378 4.63 6.89 -11.81
CA GLN A 378 5.67 5.86 -11.86
C GLN A 378 5.24 4.71 -12.80
N ARG A 379 6.13 4.23 -13.67
CA ARG A 379 5.84 3.14 -14.63
C ARG A 379 6.73 1.92 -14.44
N THR A 380 7.54 1.92 -13.38
CA THR A 380 8.22 0.72 -12.89
C THR A 380 7.32 -0.07 -11.96
N VAL A 381 7.15 -1.36 -12.26
CA VAL A 381 6.40 -2.33 -11.46
C VAL A 381 7.33 -3.41 -10.94
N PHE A 382 7.19 -3.71 -9.65
CA PHE A 382 7.84 -4.83 -8.96
C PHE A 382 6.78 -5.78 -8.42
N VAL A 383 6.91 -7.07 -8.73
CA VAL A 383 6.02 -8.13 -8.24
C VAL A 383 6.80 -9.13 -7.41
N ALA A 384 6.34 -9.41 -6.19
CA ALA A 384 6.82 -10.51 -5.37
C ALA A 384 5.78 -11.64 -5.35
N ILE A 385 6.17 -12.84 -5.77
CA ILE A 385 5.36 -14.07 -5.62
C ILE A 385 6.15 -15.02 -4.74
N GLY A 386 5.57 -15.46 -3.64
CA GLY A 386 6.24 -16.39 -2.75
C GLY A 386 5.37 -16.93 -1.64
N ASP A 387 6.02 -17.46 -0.61
CA ASP A 387 5.37 -18.04 0.56
C ASP A 387 5.44 -17.15 1.81
N SER A 388 5.33 -17.75 3.00
CA SER A 388 5.38 -17.09 4.31
C SER A 388 6.61 -16.21 4.51
N ARG A 389 7.74 -16.59 3.91
CA ARG A 389 9.00 -15.85 4.00
C ARG A 389 8.98 -14.55 3.20
N THR A 390 8.05 -14.42 2.25
CA THR A 390 7.82 -13.20 1.45
C THR A 390 6.59 -12.42 1.93
N GLU A 391 5.53 -13.11 2.34
CA GLU A 391 4.32 -12.48 2.87
C GLU A 391 4.58 -11.74 4.19
N GLY A 392 5.44 -12.31 5.04
CA GLY A 392 5.88 -11.71 6.29
C GLY A 392 5.38 -12.44 7.52
N TYR A 393 5.48 -13.78 7.52
CA TYR A 393 4.99 -14.61 8.62
C TYR A 393 5.53 -14.16 9.99
N GLN A 394 4.61 -13.82 10.88
CA GLN A 394 4.85 -13.29 12.23
C GLN A 394 5.64 -11.98 12.28
N LEU A 395 5.64 -11.21 11.20
CA LEU A 395 6.17 -9.86 11.19
C LEU A 395 5.06 -8.86 11.53
N ALA A 396 5.41 -7.81 12.26
CA ALA A 396 4.50 -6.72 12.57
C ALA A 396 4.59 -5.63 11.51
N ASP A 397 3.55 -4.80 11.40
CA ASP A 397 3.65 -3.46 10.80
C ASP A 397 4.26 -3.42 9.38
N GLY A 398 4.00 -4.45 8.57
CA GLY A 398 4.51 -4.53 7.21
C GLY A 398 6.01 -4.77 7.13
N GLY A 399 6.62 -5.39 8.14
CA GLY A 399 8.05 -5.71 8.18
C GLY A 399 8.53 -6.74 7.14
N ASN A 400 7.71 -7.12 6.17
CA ASN A 400 8.11 -8.05 5.10
C ASN A 400 9.10 -7.41 4.12
N TRP A 401 9.97 -8.23 3.55
CA TRP A 401 11.06 -7.74 2.72
C TRP A 401 10.61 -6.92 1.49
N PRO A 402 9.47 -7.22 0.80
CA PRO A 402 9.00 -6.38 -0.30
C PRO A 402 8.61 -4.96 0.12
N VAL A 403 8.05 -4.79 1.33
CA VAL A 403 7.77 -3.46 1.90
C VAL A 403 9.06 -2.77 2.33
N LEU A 404 9.95 -3.47 3.05
CA LEU A 404 11.23 -2.92 3.50
C LEU A 404 12.11 -2.45 2.33
N MET A 405 12.06 -3.14 1.19
CA MET A 405 12.80 -2.75 -0.01
C MET A 405 12.35 -1.39 -0.58
N GLN A 406 11.11 -0.95 -0.31
CA GLN A 406 10.59 0.34 -0.78
C GLN A 406 11.21 1.53 -0.05
N ARG A 407 11.98 1.30 1.02
CA ARG A 407 12.83 2.34 1.64
C ARG A 407 13.93 2.83 0.70
N MET A 408 14.28 2.03 -0.31
CA MET A 408 15.47 2.25 -1.13
C MET A 408 15.16 2.92 -2.48
N ALA A 409 13.93 2.81 -2.96
CA ALA A 409 13.43 3.53 -4.14
C ALA A 409 11.90 3.46 -4.24
N ARG A 410 11.33 4.34 -5.08
CA ARG A 410 9.91 4.34 -5.43
C ARG A 410 9.65 3.56 -6.71
N TYR A 411 8.78 2.56 -6.63
CA TYR A 411 8.20 1.79 -7.72
C TYR A 411 6.81 1.30 -7.26
N HIS A 412 5.97 0.89 -8.19
CA HIS A 412 4.73 0.22 -7.80
C HIS A 412 5.04 -1.21 -7.41
N SER A 413 4.88 -1.50 -6.13
CA SER A 413 5.14 -2.81 -5.57
C SER A 413 3.83 -3.60 -5.48
N TYR A 414 3.89 -4.90 -5.74
CA TYR A 414 2.78 -5.83 -5.55
C TYR A 414 3.31 -7.07 -4.85
N ASN A 415 2.85 -7.31 -3.64
CA ASN A 415 3.16 -8.53 -2.90
C ASN A 415 1.97 -9.49 -2.98
N PHE A 416 2.15 -10.56 -3.77
CA PHE A 416 1.18 -11.63 -3.94
C PHE A 416 1.55 -12.88 -3.15
N ALA A 417 2.54 -12.79 -2.26
CA ALA A 417 2.95 -13.93 -1.46
C ALA A 417 1.87 -14.37 -0.48
N VAL A 418 1.87 -15.67 -0.18
CA VAL A 418 0.88 -16.32 0.67
C VAL A 418 1.59 -17.20 1.67
N SER A 419 1.38 -16.96 2.96
CA SER A 419 1.86 -17.86 4.00
C SER A 419 1.37 -19.30 3.78
N GLY A 420 2.31 -20.26 3.74
CA GLY A 420 2.05 -21.68 3.48
C GLY A 420 1.86 -22.07 2.02
N ALA A 421 1.96 -21.15 1.05
CA ALA A 421 1.75 -21.51 -0.36
C ALA A 421 2.80 -22.48 -0.90
N THR A 422 2.29 -23.54 -1.54
CA THR A 422 3.05 -24.42 -2.43
C THR A 422 3.25 -23.79 -3.80
N THR A 423 4.18 -24.31 -4.60
CA THR A 423 4.37 -23.86 -5.99
C THR A 423 3.16 -24.11 -6.89
N ARG A 424 2.28 -25.07 -6.54
CA ARG A 424 0.97 -25.25 -7.20
C ARG A 424 0.07 -24.05 -6.97
N GLN A 425 -0.03 -23.58 -5.73
CA GLN A 425 -0.89 -22.47 -5.34
C GLN A 425 -0.36 -21.14 -5.87
N MET A 426 0.97 -20.95 -5.94
CA MET A 426 1.58 -19.73 -6.48
C MET A 426 1.18 -19.44 -7.94
N LEU A 427 0.73 -20.43 -8.71
CA LEU A 427 0.19 -20.22 -10.05
C LEU A 427 -1.04 -19.30 -10.07
N ALA A 428 -1.84 -19.29 -8.98
CA ALA A 428 -3.07 -18.51 -8.89
C ALA A 428 -2.81 -16.99 -8.91
N ALA A 429 -1.62 -16.54 -8.49
CA ALA A 429 -1.23 -15.13 -8.52
C ALA A 429 -0.84 -14.61 -9.92
N LEU A 430 -0.61 -15.50 -10.90
CA LEU A 430 -0.12 -15.11 -12.22
C LEU A 430 -1.08 -14.16 -12.97
N PRO A 431 -2.40 -14.33 -12.96
CA PRO A 431 -3.30 -13.37 -13.61
C PRO A 431 -3.23 -11.97 -12.96
N ALA A 432 -3.08 -11.86 -11.64
CA ALA A 432 -2.90 -10.57 -10.97
C ALA A 432 -1.55 -9.93 -11.34
N ALA A 433 -0.47 -10.72 -11.45
CA ALA A 433 0.81 -10.22 -11.97
C ALA A 433 0.70 -9.70 -13.40
N GLY A 434 -0.10 -10.35 -14.26
CA GLY A 434 -0.41 -9.87 -15.60
C GLY A 434 -1.18 -8.55 -15.59
N ALA A 435 -2.17 -8.41 -14.71
CA ALA A 435 -2.91 -7.15 -14.53
C ALA A 435 -1.98 -6.01 -14.03
N ALA A 436 -1.12 -6.29 -13.05
CA ALA A 436 -0.13 -5.33 -12.54
C ALA A 436 0.89 -4.89 -13.62
N ALA A 437 1.22 -5.77 -14.58
CA ALA A 437 2.12 -5.47 -15.69
C ALA A 437 1.52 -4.51 -16.74
N SER A 438 0.19 -4.32 -16.74
CA SER A 438 -0.49 -3.48 -17.70
C SER A 438 -0.05 -2.02 -17.57
N GLY A 439 0.28 -1.38 -18.69
CA GLY A 439 0.78 -0.01 -18.73
C GLY A 439 2.17 0.21 -18.09
N ALA A 440 2.85 -0.84 -17.59
CA ALA A 440 4.19 -0.68 -17.03
C ALA A 440 5.25 -0.51 -18.12
N ALA A 441 6.21 0.39 -17.92
CA ALA A 441 7.37 0.53 -18.80
C ALA A 441 8.48 -0.46 -18.40
N ARG A 442 8.67 -0.67 -17.09
CA ARG A 442 9.61 -1.63 -16.51
C ARG A 442 8.88 -2.61 -15.61
N ARG A 443 9.25 -3.89 -15.70
CA ARG A 443 8.57 -4.99 -15.02
C ARG A 443 9.62 -5.91 -14.43
N VAL A 444 9.69 -6.00 -13.12
CA VAL A 444 10.58 -6.93 -12.41
C VAL A 444 9.75 -7.84 -11.51
N ALA A 445 10.02 -9.14 -11.56
CA ALA A 445 9.36 -10.10 -10.67
C ALA A 445 10.41 -10.89 -9.88
N VAL A 446 10.19 -11.07 -8.59
CA VAL A 446 10.95 -11.97 -7.73
C VAL A 446 10.05 -13.11 -7.31
N VAL A 447 10.47 -14.33 -7.61
CA VAL A 447 9.77 -15.56 -7.21
C VAL A 447 10.56 -16.24 -6.10
N PHE A 448 9.92 -16.56 -4.97
CA PHE A 448 10.54 -17.27 -3.85
C PHE A 448 9.61 -18.34 -3.29
N GLY A 449 9.84 -19.60 -3.67
CA GLY A 449 8.96 -20.70 -3.28
C GLY A 449 9.49 -22.08 -3.64
N GLY A 450 8.94 -23.10 -2.96
CA GLY A 450 9.42 -24.48 -3.02
C GLY A 450 9.54 -25.13 -1.64
N PHE A 451 9.72 -24.34 -0.57
CA PHE A 451 9.73 -24.85 0.80
C PHE A 451 8.46 -25.63 1.13
N ASN A 452 7.25 -25.06 1.00
CA ASN A 452 6.03 -25.77 1.41
C ASN A 452 5.75 -27.06 0.62
N ASP A 453 6.37 -27.26 -0.55
CA ASP A 453 6.21 -28.46 -1.36
C ASP A 453 6.82 -29.71 -0.69
N HIS A 454 7.87 -29.58 0.14
CA HIS A 454 8.52 -30.72 0.81
C HIS A 454 7.92 -31.09 2.17
N LEU A 455 7.05 -30.24 2.72
CA LEU A 455 6.37 -30.54 3.97
C LEU A 455 5.51 -31.79 3.79
N GLU A 456 5.45 -32.63 4.82
CA GLU A 456 4.74 -33.93 4.81
C GLU A 456 3.27 -33.80 4.36
N GLN A 457 2.60 -32.75 4.80
CA GLN A 457 1.22 -32.39 4.45
C GLN A 457 1.02 -32.14 2.94
N SER A 458 2.00 -31.53 2.27
CA SER A 458 1.91 -31.20 0.83
C SER A 458 2.48 -32.29 -0.07
N ASN A 459 3.63 -32.84 0.32
CA ASN A 459 4.36 -33.94 -0.33
C ASN A 459 4.39 -33.88 -1.88
N ILE A 460 4.72 -32.72 -2.45
CA ILE A 460 4.75 -32.51 -3.91
C ILE A 460 6.10 -33.03 -4.46
N PRO A 461 6.21 -33.85 -5.51
CA PRO A 461 7.53 -34.33 -5.97
C PRO A 461 8.47 -33.21 -6.47
N ALA A 462 9.80 -33.40 -6.39
CA ALA A 462 10.77 -32.33 -6.72
C ALA A 462 10.73 -31.90 -8.20
N ASP A 463 10.50 -32.86 -9.10
CA ASP A 463 10.30 -32.55 -10.51
C ASP A 463 9.02 -31.77 -10.75
N GLU A 464 7.97 -31.99 -9.94
CA GLU A 464 6.77 -31.18 -10.04
C GLU A 464 7.03 -29.76 -9.55
N THR A 465 7.68 -29.57 -8.38
CA THR A 465 8.10 -28.25 -7.89
C THR A 465 8.86 -27.48 -8.97
N VAL A 466 9.85 -28.14 -9.61
CA VAL A 466 10.62 -27.55 -10.71
C VAL A 466 9.73 -27.18 -11.90
N ALA A 467 8.83 -28.07 -12.32
CA ALA A 467 7.93 -27.80 -13.45
C ALA A 467 6.97 -26.63 -13.16
N LYS A 468 6.49 -26.48 -11.92
CA LYS A 468 5.65 -25.36 -11.51
C LYS A 468 6.44 -24.05 -11.48
N LEU A 469 7.63 -24.03 -10.91
CA LEU A 469 8.50 -22.85 -10.95
C LEU A 469 8.88 -22.45 -12.39
N ALA A 470 9.17 -23.42 -13.25
CA ALA A 470 9.40 -23.17 -14.68
C ALA A 470 8.18 -22.54 -15.35
N THR A 471 6.97 -23.00 -15.01
CA THR A 471 5.71 -22.45 -15.52
C THR A 471 5.49 -21.01 -15.03
N ILE A 472 5.73 -20.73 -13.76
CA ILE A 472 5.63 -19.38 -13.16
C ILE A 472 6.58 -18.43 -13.88
N VAL A 473 7.87 -18.78 -13.96
CA VAL A 473 8.90 -17.97 -14.62
C VAL A 473 8.54 -17.73 -16.09
N LYS A 474 8.16 -18.78 -16.83
CA LYS A 474 7.76 -18.65 -18.24
C LYS A 474 6.58 -17.71 -18.41
N THR A 475 5.58 -17.80 -17.54
CA THR A 475 4.36 -16.97 -17.64
C THR A 475 4.65 -15.51 -17.33
N LEU A 476 5.42 -15.22 -16.28
CA LEU A 476 5.85 -13.86 -15.96
C LEU A 476 6.68 -13.24 -17.09
N LYS A 477 7.61 -14.00 -17.69
CA LYS A 477 8.34 -13.53 -18.88
C LYS A 477 7.41 -13.27 -20.07
N GLY A 478 6.34 -14.06 -20.20
CA GLY A 478 5.27 -13.81 -21.18
C GLY A 478 4.53 -12.48 -20.97
N PHE A 479 4.44 -12.00 -19.72
CA PHE A 479 3.94 -10.66 -19.39
C PHE A 479 5.02 -9.56 -19.48
N GLY A 480 6.23 -9.90 -19.94
CA GLY A 480 7.34 -8.97 -20.13
C GLY A 480 8.13 -8.63 -18.86
N PHE A 481 8.01 -9.42 -17.81
CA PHE A 481 8.88 -9.27 -16.63
C PHE A 481 10.30 -9.76 -16.90
N THR A 482 11.29 -9.04 -16.39
CA THR A 482 12.58 -9.62 -16.02
C THR A 482 12.40 -10.38 -14.72
N VAL A 483 12.66 -11.69 -14.72
CA VAL A 483 12.31 -12.58 -13.60
C VAL A 483 13.55 -13.04 -12.85
N ALA A 484 13.59 -12.72 -11.57
CA ALA A 484 14.55 -13.26 -10.61
C ALA A 484 13.92 -14.44 -9.85
N LEU A 485 14.65 -15.54 -9.74
CA LEU A 485 14.30 -16.62 -8.81
C LEU A 485 15.19 -16.53 -7.59
N MET A 486 14.60 -16.43 -6.41
CA MET A 486 15.33 -16.56 -5.16
C MET A 486 15.61 -18.04 -4.89
N ALA A 487 16.87 -18.37 -4.61
CA ALA A 487 17.25 -19.73 -4.25
C ALA A 487 16.59 -20.14 -2.94
N GLU A 488 16.33 -21.44 -2.75
CA GLU A 488 15.70 -21.94 -1.52
C GLU A 488 16.63 -21.86 -0.30
N ALA A 489 16.10 -21.72 0.92
CA ALA A 489 16.92 -21.67 2.14
C ALA A 489 17.65 -23.00 2.41
N ASN A 490 18.71 -22.99 3.23
CA ASN A 490 19.43 -24.20 3.65
C ASN A 490 18.67 -25.00 4.72
N THR A 491 17.36 -25.15 4.55
CA THR A 491 16.50 -25.94 5.43
C THR A 491 16.60 -27.42 5.09
N SER A 492 16.25 -28.30 6.03
CA SER A 492 16.13 -29.72 5.74
C SER A 492 15.04 -29.93 4.68
N GLY A 493 15.33 -30.71 3.64
CA GLY A 493 14.38 -30.98 2.55
C GLY A 493 15.00 -30.83 1.15
N PRO A 494 14.76 -31.77 0.21
CA PRO A 494 15.55 -31.90 -1.03
C PRO A 494 15.28 -30.87 -2.15
N ARG A 495 14.64 -29.72 -1.86
CA ARG A 495 14.19 -28.79 -2.92
C ARG A 495 15.29 -27.91 -3.47
N ARG A 496 16.17 -27.38 -2.61
CA ARG A 496 17.25 -26.46 -3.03
C ARG A 496 18.15 -27.06 -4.10
N VAL A 497 18.58 -28.32 -3.93
CA VAL A 497 19.44 -29.01 -4.90
C VAL A 497 18.74 -29.23 -6.24
N ALA A 498 17.48 -29.68 -6.23
CA ALA A 498 16.71 -29.93 -7.45
C ALA A 498 16.44 -28.64 -8.25
N ILE A 499 16.12 -27.53 -7.56
CA ILE A 499 15.90 -26.22 -8.17
C ILE A 499 17.22 -25.67 -8.75
N ALA A 500 18.32 -25.77 -8.01
CA ALA A 500 19.65 -25.35 -8.48
C ALA A 500 20.11 -26.15 -9.72
N ASP A 501 19.91 -27.47 -9.71
CA ASP A 501 20.19 -28.33 -10.87
C ASP A 501 19.32 -27.96 -12.08
N ALA A 502 18.03 -27.67 -11.85
CA ALA A 502 17.11 -27.24 -12.90
C ALA A 502 17.50 -25.89 -13.54
N LEU A 503 17.93 -24.92 -12.74
CA LEU A 503 18.46 -23.64 -13.23
C LEU A 503 19.71 -23.86 -14.08
N ARG A 504 20.67 -24.63 -13.58
CA ARG A 504 21.94 -24.94 -14.29
C ARG A 504 21.70 -25.66 -15.63
N ARG A 505 20.67 -26.50 -15.72
CA ARG A 505 20.27 -27.21 -16.95
C ARG A 505 19.29 -26.41 -17.84
N GLY A 506 18.91 -25.19 -17.45
CA GLY A 506 17.98 -24.35 -18.20
C GLY A 506 16.52 -24.82 -18.17
N ARG A 507 16.14 -25.75 -17.26
CA ARG A 507 14.74 -26.17 -17.09
C ARG A 507 13.88 -25.07 -16.45
N ILE A 508 14.49 -24.22 -15.63
CA ILE A 508 13.89 -22.97 -15.16
C ILE A 508 14.70 -21.83 -15.78
N ALA A 509 14.08 -21.08 -16.69
CA ALA A 509 14.77 -20.04 -17.48
C ALA A 509 14.61 -18.64 -16.86
N ALA A 510 14.99 -18.49 -15.59
CA ALA A 510 15.03 -17.20 -14.90
C ALA A 510 16.15 -16.32 -15.48
N ASP A 511 15.96 -15.00 -15.46
CA ASP A 511 16.96 -14.03 -15.95
C ASP A 511 18.06 -13.78 -14.91
N LEU A 512 17.72 -13.96 -13.63
CA LEU A 512 18.60 -13.78 -12.48
C LEU A 512 18.30 -14.85 -11.44
N VAL A 513 19.34 -15.27 -10.71
CA VAL A 513 19.22 -16.05 -9.47
C VAL A 513 19.77 -15.22 -8.33
N ILE A 514 18.98 -15.06 -7.27
CA ILE A 514 19.38 -14.37 -6.03
C ILE A 514 19.55 -15.45 -4.97
N ASP A 515 20.77 -15.64 -4.44
CA ASP A 515 21.03 -16.65 -3.40
C ASP A 515 21.48 -15.99 -2.09
N PRO A 516 20.53 -15.51 -1.26
CA PRO A 516 20.87 -14.95 0.06
C PRO A 516 21.39 -16.02 1.03
N PHE A 517 21.33 -17.30 0.65
CA PHE A 517 21.65 -18.46 1.48
C PHE A 517 22.95 -19.15 1.05
N ALA A 518 23.73 -18.54 0.15
CA ALA A 518 25.05 -19.05 -0.24
C ALA A 518 26.05 -19.00 0.94
N ALA A 519 27.09 -19.82 0.89
CA ALA A 519 28.15 -19.81 1.91
C ALA A 519 28.77 -18.41 2.05
N GLY A 520 28.92 -17.94 3.29
CA GLY A 520 29.41 -16.60 3.61
C GLY A 520 28.35 -15.49 3.64
N GLN A 521 27.10 -15.78 3.24
CA GLN A 521 25.99 -14.84 3.41
C GLN A 521 25.43 -14.88 4.84
N LYS A 522 24.84 -13.77 5.30
CA LYS A 522 24.30 -13.66 6.68
C LYS A 522 23.14 -14.61 6.95
N LEU A 523 22.34 -14.93 5.92
CA LEU A 523 21.20 -15.85 6.02
C LEU A 523 21.59 -17.31 5.77
N PHE A 524 22.88 -17.62 5.59
CA PHE A 524 23.36 -18.99 5.34
C PHE A 524 22.97 -19.96 6.46
N ASN A 525 23.20 -19.58 7.72
CA ASN A 525 22.90 -20.40 8.89
C ASN A 525 21.47 -20.15 9.38
N VAL A 526 20.57 -21.10 9.11
CA VAL A 526 19.16 -21.04 9.54
C VAL A 526 18.99 -21.11 11.07
N GLU A 527 20.03 -21.52 11.79
CA GLU A 527 20.02 -21.56 13.26
C GLU A 527 20.42 -20.22 13.90
N ASP A 528 20.88 -19.21 13.13
CA ASP A 528 21.18 -17.87 13.69
C ASP A 528 19.87 -17.14 14.04
N ARG A 529 19.51 -17.20 15.32
CA ARG A 529 18.28 -16.63 15.90
C ARG A 529 18.14 -15.12 15.79
N ARG A 530 19.19 -14.44 15.34
CA ARG A 530 19.09 -13.03 14.97
C ARG A 530 18.30 -12.84 13.68
N TYR A 531 18.45 -13.74 12.72
CA TYR A 531 17.86 -13.63 11.38
C TYR A 531 16.72 -14.61 11.14
N TRP A 532 16.66 -15.70 11.90
CA TRP A 532 15.65 -16.74 11.77
C TRP A 532 14.90 -16.95 13.08
N GLN A 533 13.61 -17.21 12.97
CA GLN A 533 12.76 -17.61 14.09
C GLN A 533 13.17 -19.01 14.57
N ALA A 534 12.60 -19.46 15.68
CA ALA A 534 12.95 -20.74 16.32
C ALA A 534 12.64 -21.98 15.45
N ASP A 535 11.90 -21.82 14.35
CA ASP A 535 11.52 -22.88 13.41
C ASP A 535 12.48 -23.06 12.23
N ASP A 536 13.62 -22.38 12.24
CA ASP A 536 14.66 -22.44 11.19
C ASP A 536 14.16 -22.07 9.78
N THR A 537 12.96 -21.50 9.66
CA THR A 537 12.25 -21.35 8.38
C THR A 537 11.83 -19.91 8.14
N HIS A 538 11.34 -19.23 9.17
CA HIS A 538 10.78 -17.90 9.02
C HIS A 538 11.82 -16.84 9.42
N PRO A 539 12.03 -15.78 8.61
CA PRO A 539 12.88 -14.68 9.00
C PRO A 539 12.35 -13.95 10.25
N THR A 540 13.25 -13.43 11.08
CA THR A 540 12.93 -12.35 12.04
C THR A 540 12.82 -11.01 11.31
N ASP A 541 12.51 -9.92 12.01
CA ASP A 541 12.55 -8.56 11.46
C ASP A 541 13.93 -8.24 10.83
N ALA A 542 15.03 -8.63 11.49
CA ALA A 542 16.37 -8.45 10.96
C ALA A 542 16.67 -9.36 9.76
N GLY A 543 16.09 -10.56 9.72
CA GLY A 543 16.16 -11.46 8.57
C GLY A 543 15.42 -10.90 7.35
N ALA A 544 14.22 -10.35 7.54
CA ALA A 544 13.44 -9.71 6.49
C ALA A 544 14.13 -8.45 5.95
N ALA A 545 14.74 -7.64 6.82
CA ALA A 545 15.57 -6.50 6.40
C ALA A 545 16.78 -6.96 5.55
N MET A 546 17.44 -8.04 5.95
CA MET A 546 18.55 -8.61 5.18
C MET A 546 18.11 -9.16 3.82
N LEU A 547 16.93 -9.80 3.74
CA LEU A 547 16.34 -10.20 2.46
C LEU A 547 16.09 -8.98 1.56
N ALA A 548 15.55 -7.90 2.11
CA ALA A 548 15.31 -6.67 1.36
C ALA A 548 16.61 -6.09 0.78
N ASP A 549 17.67 -6.01 1.60
CA ASP A 549 19.00 -5.53 1.17
C ASP A 549 19.59 -6.40 0.04
N VAL A 550 19.57 -7.73 0.21
CA VAL A 550 20.14 -8.66 -0.77
C VAL A 550 19.34 -8.62 -2.08
N VAL A 551 18.01 -8.62 -2.02
CA VAL A 551 17.18 -8.53 -3.23
C VAL A 551 17.46 -7.21 -3.93
N TRP A 552 17.41 -6.09 -3.21
CA TRP A 552 17.65 -4.76 -3.76
C TRP A 552 18.99 -4.66 -4.49
N ALA A 553 20.07 -5.18 -3.90
CA ALA A 553 21.40 -5.15 -4.50
C ALA A 553 21.41 -5.76 -5.92
N HIS A 554 20.56 -6.75 -6.18
CA HIS A 554 20.47 -7.40 -7.49
C HIS A 554 19.42 -6.77 -8.42
N VAL A 555 18.28 -6.32 -7.88
CA VAL A 555 17.17 -5.82 -8.73
C VAL A 555 17.22 -4.32 -8.98
N ARG A 556 17.97 -3.54 -8.19
CA ARG A 556 18.11 -2.08 -8.38
C ARG A 556 18.42 -1.67 -9.82
N PRO A 557 19.40 -2.29 -10.53
CA PRO A 557 19.70 -1.92 -11.91
C PRO A 557 18.53 -2.13 -12.88
N LEU A 558 17.57 -3.00 -12.53
CA LEU A 558 16.39 -3.32 -13.32
C LEU A 558 15.21 -2.37 -13.03
N LEU A 559 15.21 -1.75 -11.84
CA LEU A 559 14.14 -0.87 -11.36
C LEU A 559 14.43 0.62 -11.63
N SER A 560 15.70 1.02 -11.64
CA SER A 560 16.09 2.41 -11.87
C SER A 560 16.02 2.81 -13.36
N PRO A 561 15.74 4.09 -13.67
CA PRO A 561 15.98 4.63 -15.00
C PRO A 561 17.43 4.44 -15.42
N VAL A 562 17.65 3.85 -16.59
CA VAL A 562 18.77 4.26 -17.43
C VAL A 562 18.37 5.64 -17.92
N GLU A 563 18.98 6.70 -17.38
CA GLU A 563 18.80 8.04 -17.91
C GLU A 563 19.32 8.04 -19.35
N HIS A 564 18.41 8.06 -20.31
CA HIS A 564 18.74 8.49 -21.66
C HIS A 564 18.67 10.02 -21.64
N HIS A 565 19.85 10.65 -21.55
CA HIS A 565 20.02 12.09 -21.74
C HIS A 565 19.59 12.52 -23.15
#